data_AF-A0A7S0E7G0-F1
#
_entry.id   AF-A0A7S0E7G0-F1
#
_cell.length_a   1.000
_cell.length_b   1.000
_cell.length_c   1.000
_cell.angle_alpha   90.00
_cell.angle_beta   90.00
_cell.angle_gamma   90.00
#
_symmetry.space_group_name_H-M   'P 1'
#
loop_
_entity.id
_entity.type
_entity.pdbx_description
1 polymer ?
#
loop_
_entity_poly.entity_id
_entity_poly.type
_entity_poly.pdbx_seq_one_letter_code
_entity_poly.pdbx_strand_id
1 'polypeptide(L)'
;EHARASEILRRHQEEEGQHAGGDSEEEESLWTEGAREGADLTRYVLEPSLRSAPEVPQLLPESVEQADVGDLNSNHARIVAVIAFYGRSADGVNGRETWIREFALLVLIYEGVQLGVFQLDYAPKSVRVNHSELVGRVYMNISQEALGAVEDLMEWGLVSKLHMITKQHHMVTSYQLTDKGKNYVSGISSEDMESVRRLVFGPDPYGRELIDIFFDGSSFFLTTPAGYKKESTVTEAEDVSYVTSPYIPVSLRAAWGPELPSNKERAAESSTAASNKQSATVEELYLSSVRVLSSEYVPLNASSLSSLITLFGAHGSRKVGASLAGGIQTDEVLSSSSVSLPAGLTRAFVLDYNEGKYINLKTEIHFPEDEGIVQVEEFGMHLSIDGLFLTGMKIE
;
A
#
# COMPACT_ATOMS: atom_id res chain seq x y z
N GLU A 1 1.58 -4.38 46.14
CA GLU A 1 0.60 -4.34 45.04
C GLU A 1 0.52 -5.65 44.26
N HIS A 2 1.62 -6.37 44.01
CA HIS A 2 1.59 -7.70 43.38
C HIS A 2 0.81 -8.79 44.16
N ALA A 3 0.79 -8.73 45.49
CA ALA A 3 -0.01 -9.65 46.32
C ALA A 3 -1.52 -9.40 46.25
N ARG A 4 -1.96 -8.18 45.88
CA ARG A 4 -3.38 -7.82 45.77
C ARG A 4 -3.98 -8.29 44.43
N ALA A 5 -3.16 -8.36 43.38
CA ALA A 5 -3.58 -8.86 42.07
C ALA A 5 -3.79 -10.39 42.07
N SER A 6 -2.97 -11.13 42.81
CA SER A 6 -3.09 -12.59 42.94
C SER A 6 -4.32 -13.04 43.74
N GLU A 7 -4.76 -12.26 44.72
CA GLU A 7 -5.98 -12.54 45.51
C GLU A 7 -7.27 -12.35 44.70
N ILE A 8 -7.28 -11.39 43.76
CA ILE A 8 -8.43 -11.09 42.88
C ILE A 8 -8.59 -12.18 41.82
N LEU A 9 -7.49 -12.68 41.24
CA LEU A 9 -7.52 -13.77 40.27
C LEU A 9 -8.01 -15.09 40.91
N ARG A 10 -7.64 -15.34 42.18
CA ARG A 10 -8.05 -16.54 42.92
C ARG A 10 -9.56 -16.55 43.21
N ARG A 11 -10.15 -15.39 43.51
CA ARG A 11 -11.60 -15.25 43.72
C ARG A 11 -12.42 -15.44 42.43
N HIS A 12 -11.92 -14.93 41.30
CA HIS A 12 -12.60 -15.10 40.01
C HIS A 12 -12.64 -16.57 39.56
N GLN A 13 -11.59 -17.34 39.85
CA GLN A 13 -11.53 -18.79 39.55
C GLN A 13 -12.38 -19.64 40.50
N GLU A 14 -12.62 -19.19 41.74
CA GLU A 14 -13.53 -19.86 42.68
C GLU A 14 -15.02 -19.59 42.36
N GLU A 15 -15.35 -18.46 41.72
CA GLU A 15 -16.72 -18.10 41.31
C GLU A 15 -17.15 -18.77 39.98
N GLU A 16 -16.23 -19.00 39.03
CA GLU A 16 -16.54 -19.73 37.77
C GLU A 16 -16.68 -21.25 37.96
N GLY A 17 -16.16 -21.81 39.06
CA GLY A 17 -16.24 -23.23 39.38
C GLY A 17 -17.54 -23.71 40.02
N GLN A 18 -18.49 -22.80 40.32
CA GLN A 18 -19.74 -23.11 41.05
C GLN A 18 -21.02 -23.06 40.21
N HIS A 19 -20.96 -22.89 38.89
CA HIS A 19 -22.14 -22.89 38.00
C HIS A 19 -22.17 -24.01 36.95
N ALA A 20 -21.34 -25.04 37.10
CA ALA A 20 -21.39 -26.24 36.26
C ALA A 20 -21.90 -27.45 37.08
N GLY A 21 -23.21 -27.68 37.06
CA GLY A 21 -23.79 -28.95 37.51
C GLY A 21 -25.29 -28.91 37.79
N GLY A 22 -26.08 -29.56 36.92
CA GLY A 22 -27.39 -30.12 37.29
C GLY A 22 -28.55 -29.83 36.33
N ASP A 23 -28.85 -30.83 35.49
CA ASP A 23 -30.17 -31.26 34.97
C ASP A 23 -30.95 -30.32 34.03
N SER A 24 -31.68 -30.77 33.01
CA SER A 24 -31.82 -32.03 32.26
C SER A 24 -32.88 -31.72 31.18
N GLU A 25 -32.68 -32.22 29.96
CA GLU A 25 -33.70 -32.62 28.97
C GLU A 25 -35.09 -31.95 29.05
N GLU A 26 -35.31 -30.90 28.24
CA GLU A 26 -36.58 -30.58 27.55
C GLU A 26 -36.42 -29.22 26.83
N GLU A 27 -35.77 -29.20 25.66
CA GLU A 27 -36.00 -28.16 24.63
C GLU A 27 -35.35 -28.47 23.26
N GLU A 28 -35.11 -29.75 22.93
CA GLU A 28 -34.90 -30.19 21.54
C GLU A 28 -36.25 -30.38 20.83
N SER A 29 -36.92 -29.29 20.44
CA SER A 29 -37.99 -29.31 19.44
C SER A 29 -38.44 -27.90 19.07
N LEU A 30 -37.55 -27.06 18.54
CA LEU A 30 -37.98 -25.79 17.93
C LEU A 30 -36.98 -25.18 16.93
N TRP A 31 -36.18 -25.99 16.22
CA TRP A 31 -35.40 -25.53 15.06
C TRP A 31 -35.31 -26.61 13.98
N THR A 32 -36.46 -27.00 13.43
CA THR A 32 -36.53 -27.53 12.07
C THR A 32 -37.47 -26.66 11.24
N GLU A 33 -36.97 -26.28 10.06
CA GLU A 33 -37.64 -25.62 8.95
C GLU A 33 -37.98 -24.13 9.09
N GLY A 34 -37.06 -23.32 8.59
CA GLY A 34 -37.29 -21.93 8.24
C GLY A 34 -36.22 -21.45 7.28
N ALA A 35 -36.39 -21.79 5.99
CA ALA A 35 -35.62 -21.20 4.90
C ALA A 35 -35.56 -19.67 5.06
N ARG A 36 -34.36 -19.14 5.32
CA ARG A 36 -34.07 -17.72 5.17
C ARG A 36 -32.84 -17.61 4.32
N GLU A 37 -33.07 -17.26 3.05
CA GLU A 37 -32.10 -16.63 2.18
C GLU A 37 -31.37 -15.54 2.97
N GLY A 38 -30.14 -15.84 3.41
CA GLY A 38 -29.22 -14.85 3.91
C GLY A 38 -28.76 -14.03 2.71
N ALA A 39 -29.32 -12.84 2.55
CA ALA A 39 -28.89 -11.89 1.54
C ALA A 39 -27.37 -11.67 1.68
N ASP A 40 -26.64 -12.09 0.64
CA ASP A 40 -25.23 -11.78 0.44
C ASP A 40 -25.08 -10.26 0.23
N LEU A 41 -24.83 -9.54 1.32
CA LEU A 41 -24.66 -8.09 1.35
C LEU A 41 -23.26 -7.64 0.90
N THR A 42 -22.41 -8.53 0.38
CA THR A 42 -21.19 -8.12 -0.34
C THR A 42 -21.49 -7.64 -1.76
N ARG A 43 -22.72 -7.86 -2.23
CA ARG A 43 -23.27 -7.26 -3.45
C ARG A 43 -24.19 -6.08 -3.12
N TYR A 44 -23.63 -4.95 -2.71
CA TYR A 44 -24.27 -3.67 -3.04
C TYR A 44 -24.01 -3.39 -4.52
N VAL A 45 -24.76 -4.10 -5.37
CA VAL A 45 -24.95 -3.71 -6.76
C VAL A 45 -25.66 -2.37 -6.73
N LEU A 46 -25.04 -1.32 -7.26
CA LEU A 46 -25.72 -0.08 -7.60
C LEU A 46 -26.98 -0.45 -8.41
N GLU A 47 -28.17 -0.15 -7.88
CA GLU A 47 -29.44 -0.46 -8.54
C GLU A 47 -29.42 0.04 -10.00
N PRO A 48 -29.97 -0.71 -10.97
CA PRO A 48 -29.93 -0.36 -12.40
C PRO A 48 -30.55 1.00 -12.76
N SER A 49 -31.34 1.58 -11.86
CA SER A 49 -31.99 2.90 -12.01
C SER A 49 -31.01 4.09 -11.88
N LEU A 50 -29.74 3.86 -11.52
CA LEU A 50 -28.70 4.89 -11.28
C LEU A 50 -27.86 5.28 -12.53
N ARG A 51 -28.21 4.79 -13.72
CA ARG A 51 -27.27 4.76 -14.89
C ARG A 51 -27.53 5.77 -16.00
N SER A 52 -28.42 6.75 -15.82
CA SER A 52 -28.58 7.83 -16.79
C SER A 52 -27.76 9.05 -16.38
N ALA A 53 -26.79 9.45 -17.21
CA ALA A 53 -26.07 10.71 -17.05
C ALA A 53 -27.06 11.88 -16.95
N PRO A 54 -27.05 12.70 -15.89
CA PRO A 54 -27.86 13.90 -15.86
C PRO A 54 -27.31 14.91 -16.88
N GLU A 55 -28.23 15.64 -17.52
CA GLU A 55 -27.88 16.79 -18.36
C GLU A 55 -27.08 17.83 -17.54
N VAL A 56 -26.04 18.38 -18.15
CA VAL A 56 -25.24 19.46 -17.58
C VAL A 56 -26.17 20.65 -17.31
N PRO A 57 -26.30 21.16 -16.06
CA PRO A 57 -27.14 22.32 -15.80
C PRO A 57 -26.60 23.55 -16.55
N GLN A 58 -27.39 24.06 -17.49
CA GLN A 58 -27.15 25.39 -18.08
C GLN A 58 -27.69 26.46 -17.13
N LEU A 59 -26.87 26.96 -16.20
CA LEU A 59 -27.17 28.19 -15.48
C LEU A 59 -25.88 28.98 -15.24
N LEU A 60 -25.69 30.04 -16.04
CA LEU A 60 -24.75 31.13 -15.77
C LEU A 60 -25.43 32.15 -14.86
N PRO A 61 -24.72 32.65 -13.85
CA PRO A 61 -24.74 34.06 -13.50
C PRO A 61 -23.40 34.70 -13.87
N GLU A 62 -23.46 35.90 -14.43
CA GLU A 62 -22.31 36.76 -14.69
C GLU A 62 -21.61 37.13 -13.37
N SER A 63 -20.28 37.05 -13.38
CA SER A 63 -19.33 37.40 -12.31
C SER A 63 -19.40 36.55 -11.03
N VAL A 64 -18.69 35.42 -11.03
CA VAL A 64 -18.23 34.76 -9.81
C VAL A 64 -16.98 35.51 -9.34
N GLU A 65 -17.02 36.12 -8.15
CA GLU A 65 -15.81 36.58 -7.47
C GLU A 65 -14.82 35.41 -7.46
N GLN A 66 -13.67 35.59 -8.12
CA GLN A 66 -12.56 34.65 -8.04
C GLN A 66 -12.22 34.53 -6.56
N ALA A 67 -12.62 33.42 -5.94
CA ALA A 67 -12.18 33.10 -4.60
C ALA A 67 -10.65 33.16 -4.60
N ASP A 68 -10.09 33.65 -3.49
CA ASP A 68 -8.66 33.65 -3.19
C ASP A 68 -8.20 32.18 -3.04
N VAL A 69 -8.23 31.45 -4.14
CA VAL A 69 -7.78 30.08 -4.26
C VAL A 69 -6.34 30.19 -4.73
N GLY A 70 -5.40 29.58 -3.99
CA GLY A 70 -3.99 29.55 -4.36
C GLY A 70 -3.78 28.99 -5.78
N ASP A 71 -2.54 29.02 -6.26
CA ASP A 71 -2.14 28.68 -7.65
C ASP A 71 -2.67 27.30 -8.12
N LEU A 72 -3.94 27.26 -8.54
CA LEU A 72 -4.63 26.09 -9.07
C LEU A 72 -4.02 25.75 -10.43
N ASN A 73 -3.27 24.65 -10.50
CA ASN A 73 -2.82 24.11 -11.77
C ASN A 73 -3.92 23.21 -12.42
N SER A 74 -3.72 22.81 -13.67
CA SER A 74 -4.65 21.96 -14.41
C SER A 74 -4.90 20.61 -13.72
N ASN A 75 -3.90 20.04 -13.02
CA ASN A 75 -4.06 18.79 -12.27
C ASN A 75 -5.08 18.95 -11.13
N HIS A 76 -5.05 20.06 -10.37
CA HIS A 76 -6.04 20.33 -9.32
C HIS A 76 -7.46 20.42 -9.89
N ALA A 77 -7.64 21.14 -11.00
CA ALA A 77 -8.93 21.28 -11.67
C ALA A 77 -9.46 19.91 -12.14
N ARG A 78 -8.60 19.07 -12.72
CA ARG A 78 -8.98 17.72 -13.16
C ARG A 78 -9.29 16.78 -12.00
N ILE A 79 -8.54 16.83 -10.91
CA ILE A 79 -8.79 16.00 -9.70
C ILE A 79 -10.13 16.36 -9.06
N VAL A 80 -10.42 17.64 -8.87
CA VAL A 80 -11.71 18.06 -8.29
C VAL A 80 -12.89 17.70 -9.20
N ALA A 81 -12.70 17.76 -10.53
CA ALA A 81 -13.69 17.28 -11.50
C ALA A 81 -13.93 15.77 -11.40
N VAL A 82 -12.88 14.94 -11.24
CA VAL A 82 -13.04 13.50 -10.98
C VAL A 82 -13.88 13.28 -9.73
N ILE A 83 -13.55 13.95 -8.61
CA ILE A 83 -14.32 13.83 -7.36
C ILE A 83 -15.78 14.24 -7.58
N ALA A 84 -16.07 15.27 -8.38
CA ALA A 84 -17.43 15.73 -8.68
C ALA A 84 -18.31 14.70 -9.41
N PHE A 85 -17.73 13.76 -10.16
CA PHE A 85 -18.49 12.69 -10.81
C PHE A 85 -18.98 11.62 -9.83
N TYR A 86 -18.25 11.39 -8.74
CA TYR A 86 -18.52 10.29 -7.80
C TYR A 86 -19.02 10.76 -6.42
N GLY A 87 -18.50 11.86 -5.91
CA GLY A 87 -18.77 12.39 -4.57
C GLY A 87 -19.61 13.66 -4.60
N ARG A 88 -20.94 13.54 -4.49
CA ARG A 88 -21.88 14.67 -4.51
C ARG A 88 -22.63 14.79 -3.19
N SER A 89 -22.62 16.00 -2.61
CA SER A 89 -23.52 16.34 -1.50
C SER A 89 -24.97 16.41 -1.99
N ALA A 90 -25.90 16.03 -1.11
CA ALA A 90 -27.32 15.96 -1.42
C ALA A 90 -27.88 17.34 -1.81
N ASP A 91 -28.63 17.41 -2.91
CA ASP A 91 -29.27 18.67 -3.37
C ASP A 91 -30.62 18.93 -2.64
N GLY A 92 -30.79 18.42 -1.42
CA GLY A 92 -32.00 18.61 -0.60
C GLY A 92 -32.23 17.50 0.44
N VAL A 93 -33.32 17.59 1.20
CA VAL A 93 -33.63 16.72 2.36
C VAL A 93 -33.75 15.24 2.01
N ASN A 94 -34.14 14.91 0.76
CA ASN A 94 -34.26 13.53 0.27
C ASN A 94 -33.11 13.14 -0.69
N GLY A 95 -32.14 14.04 -0.91
CA GLY A 95 -30.99 13.76 -1.74
C GLY A 95 -30.10 12.73 -1.06
N ARG A 96 -29.59 11.76 -1.82
CA ARG A 96 -28.57 10.84 -1.32
C ARG A 96 -27.21 11.49 -1.51
N GLU A 97 -26.42 11.47 -0.45
CA GLU A 97 -25.01 11.85 -0.52
C GLU A 97 -24.17 10.69 -1.03
N THR A 98 -23.21 10.99 -1.89
CA THR A 98 -22.22 10.03 -2.37
C THR A 98 -20.82 10.50 -2.07
N TRP A 99 -19.90 9.56 -1.91
CA TRP A 99 -18.49 9.81 -1.58
C TRP A 99 -17.62 8.88 -2.41
N ILE A 100 -16.52 9.39 -2.99
CA ILE A 100 -15.53 8.55 -3.67
C ILE A 100 -14.55 7.98 -2.65
N ARG A 101 -14.31 6.67 -2.70
CA ARG A 101 -13.32 6.03 -1.82
C ARG A 101 -11.91 6.40 -2.26
N GLU A 102 -11.00 6.57 -1.30
CA GLU A 102 -9.61 6.93 -1.55
C GLU A 102 -8.92 5.98 -2.55
N PHE A 103 -9.04 4.66 -2.37
CA PHE A 103 -8.44 3.71 -3.31
C PHE A 103 -8.97 3.89 -4.74
N ALA A 104 -10.27 4.17 -4.91
CA ALA A 104 -10.87 4.33 -6.23
C ALA A 104 -10.35 5.61 -6.90
N LEU A 105 -10.23 6.70 -6.13
CA LEU A 105 -9.61 7.93 -6.60
C LEU A 105 -8.16 7.71 -7.03
N LEU A 106 -7.38 6.95 -6.24
CA LEU A 106 -5.98 6.64 -6.56
C LEU A 106 -5.84 5.83 -7.85
N VAL A 107 -6.70 4.81 -8.06
CA VAL A 107 -6.72 4.04 -9.31
C VAL A 107 -7.07 4.92 -10.50
N LEU A 108 -8.08 5.79 -10.38
CA LEU A 108 -8.47 6.71 -11.45
C LEU A 108 -7.35 7.71 -11.77
N ILE A 109 -6.63 8.21 -10.77
CA ILE A 109 -5.48 9.09 -10.99
C ILE A 109 -4.39 8.35 -11.76
N TYR A 110 -4.02 7.13 -11.35
CA TYR A 110 -3.04 6.32 -12.08
C TYR A 110 -3.44 6.10 -13.54
N GLU A 111 -4.68 5.65 -13.79
CA GLU A 111 -5.19 5.46 -15.16
C GLU A 111 -5.25 6.78 -15.94
N GLY A 112 -5.53 7.89 -15.26
CA GLY A 112 -5.50 9.22 -15.86
C GLY A 112 -4.09 9.66 -16.26
N VAL A 113 -3.04 9.29 -15.51
CA VAL A 113 -1.65 9.49 -15.92
C VAL A 113 -1.35 8.68 -17.18
N GLN A 114 -1.73 7.40 -17.21
CA GLN A 114 -1.55 6.52 -18.38
C GLN A 114 -2.27 7.06 -19.64
N LEU A 115 -3.43 7.70 -19.46
CA LEU A 115 -4.20 8.33 -20.54
C LEU A 115 -3.72 9.76 -20.90
N GLY A 116 -2.72 10.31 -20.21
CA GLY A 116 -2.25 11.68 -20.39
C GLY A 116 -3.24 12.76 -19.90
N VAL A 117 -4.23 12.36 -19.11
CA VAL A 117 -5.18 13.28 -18.43
C VAL A 117 -4.50 13.98 -17.26
N PHE A 118 -3.51 13.36 -16.63
CA PHE A 118 -2.71 13.99 -15.59
C PHE A 118 -1.25 14.04 -16.02
N GLN A 119 -0.60 15.18 -15.79
CA GLN A 119 0.85 15.31 -15.91
C GLN A 119 1.42 15.19 -14.50
N LEU A 120 1.46 13.96 -14.00
CA LEU A 120 1.88 13.63 -12.64
C LEU A 120 2.79 12.41 -12.70
N ASP A 121 3.80 12.39 -11.83
CA ASP A 121 4.59 11.18 -11.59
C ASP A 121 3.97 10.33 -10.46
N TYR A 122 4.24 9.03 -10.51
CA TYR A 122 3.86 8.08 -9.47
C TYR A 122 5.04 7.20 -9.07
N ALA A 123 4.93 6.59 -7.90
CA ALA A 123 5.87 5.57 -7.44
C ALA A 123 5.13 4.46 -6.68
N PRO A 124 5.66 3.22 -6.66
CA PRO A 124 5.09 2.13 -5.88
C PRO A 124 5.03 2.48 -4.40
N LYS A 125 3.85 2.30 -3.79
CA LYS A 125 3.63 2.50 -2.36
C LYS A 125 2.74 1.39 -1.82
N SER A 126 3.16 0.80 -0.70
CA SER A 126 2.38 -0.21 0.00
C SER A 126 1.18 0.43 0.68
N VAL A 127 -0.03 0.04 0.29
CA VAL A 127 -1.29 0.50 0.87
C VAL A 127 -2.11 -0.67 1.39
N ARG A 128 -2.95 -0.40 2.38
CA ARG A 128 -3.89 -1.40 2.90
C ARG A 128 -5.15 -1.38 2.05
N VAL A 129 -5.54 -2.54 1.55
CA VAL A 129 -6.78 -2.73 0.80
C VAL A 129 -7.60 -3.79 1.49
N ASN A 130 -8.87 -3.48 1.75
CA ASN A 130 -9.80 -4.41 2.37
C ASN A 130 -10.52 -5.18 1.26
N HIS A 131 -10.46 -6.51 1.32
CA HIS A 131 -11.23 -7.39 0.43
C HIS A 131 -11.87 -8.51 1.23
N SER A 132 -13.20 -8.54 1.26
CA SER A 132 -13.97 -9.49 2.07
C SER A 132 -13.52 -9.45 3.55
N GLU A 133 -13.18 -10.60 4.13
CA GLU A 133 -12.69 -10.75 5.51
C GLU A 133 -11.18 -10.52 5.66
N LEU A 134 -10.45 -10.35 4.55
CA LEU A 134 -9.00 -10.21 4.56
C LEU A 134 -8.57 -8.76 4.36
N VAL A 135 -7.60 -8.35 5.16
CA VAL A 135 -6.88 -7.08 4.97
C VAL A 135 -5.48 -7.40 4.48
N GLY A 136 -5.25 -7.10 3.21
CA GLY A 136 -3.96 -7.24 2.57
C GLY A 136 -3.24 -5.91 2.47
N ARG A 137 -1.90 -5.96 2.42
CA ARG A 137 -1.12 -4.87 1.85
C ARG A 137 -0.91 -5.17 0.37
N VAL A 138 -1.17 -4.19 -0.47
CA VAL A 138 -0.95 -4.24 -1.91
C VAL A 138 -0.06 -3.07 -2.28
N TYR A 139 0.93 -3.29 -3.15
CA TYR A 139 1.69 -2.19 -3.72
C TYR A 139 0.87 -1.55 -4.83
N MET A 140 0.75 -0.22 -4.80
CA MET A 140 0.07 0.55 -5.82
C MET A 140 0.97 1.70 -6.27
N ASN A 141 1.00 1.96 -7.57
CA ASN A 141 1.59 3.13 -8.17
C ASN A 141 0.78 4.37 -7.80
N ILE A 142 1.29 5.16 -6.85
CA ILE A 142 0.60 6.31 -6.27
C ILE A 142 1.40 7.59 -6.51
N SER A 143 0.74 8.60 -7.07
CA SER A 143 1.28 9.94 -7.19
C SER A 143 1.24 10.68 -5.85
N GLN A 144 2.40 11.05 -5.31
CA GLN A 144 2.46 11.91 -4.12
C GLN A 144 2.02 13.35 -4.44
N GLU A 145 2.27 13.83 -5.66
CA GLU A 145 1.79 15.15 -6.11
C GLU A 145 0.25 15.17 -6.16
N ALA A 146 -0.39 14.09 -6.63
CA ALA A 146 -1.85 14.01 -6.60
C ALA A 146 -2.43 14.02 -5.18
N LEU A 147 -1.76 13.33 -4.24
CA LEU A 147 -2.16 13.36 -2.83
C LEU A 147 -2.02 14.77 -2.24
N GLY A 148 -0.92 15.46 -2.54
CA GLY A 148 -0.73 16.86 -2.17
C GLY A 148 -1.82 17.76 -2.76
N ALA A 149 -2.15 17.59 -4.04
CA ALA A 149 -3.23 18.34 -4.68
C ALA A 149 -4.60 18.08 -4.02
N VAL A 150 -4.89 16.86 -3.57
CA VAL A 150 -6.10 16.57 -2.79
C VAL A 150 -6.07 17.29 -1.44
N GLU A 151 -4.92 17.36 -0.77
CA GLU A 151 -4.73 18.11 0.47
C GLU A 151 -4.95 19.62 0.26
N ASP A 152 -4.39 20.19 -0.79
CA ASP A 152 -4.58 21.59 -1.18
C ASP A 152 -6.07 21.89 -1.45
N LEU A 153 -6.76 21.01 -2.21
CA LEU A 153 -8.20 21.13 -2.46
C LEU A 153 -9.04 21.08 -1.17
N MET A 154 -8.60 20.31 -0.16
CA MET A 154 -9.24 20.29 1.15
C MET A 154 -8.97 21.57 1.93
N GLU A 155 -7.74 22.07 1.93
CA GLU A 155 -7.35 23.32 2.59
C GLU A 155 -8.12 24.52 2.01
N TRP A 156 -8.32 24.54 0.69
CA TRP A 156 -9.12 25.56 0.02
C TRP A 156 -10.64 25.38 0.20
N GLY A 157 -11.06 24.31 0.88
CA GLY A 157 -12.46 24.02 1.18
C GLY A 157 -13.29 23.60 -0.03
N LEU A 158 -12.65 23.11 -1.10
CA LEU A 158 -13.33 22.59 -2.30
C LEU A 158 -13.74 21.12 -2.12
N VAL A 159 -12.98 20.36 -1.33
CA VAL A 159 -13.19 18.94 -1.06
C VAL A 159 -13.30 18.70 0.44
N SER A 160 -14.20 17.81 0.83
CA SER A 160 -14.35 17.31 2.20
C SER A 160 -13.84 15.87 2.31
N LYS A 161 -13.33 15.50 3.48
CA LYS A 161 -12.81 14.17 3.81
C LYS A 161 -13.66 13.51 4.88
N LEU A 162 -14.04 12.27 4.63
CA LEU A 162 -14.75 11.42 5.57
C LEU A 162 -13.90 10.21 5.94
N HIS A 163 -13.77 9.95 7.24
CA HIS A 163 -13.20 8.72 7.76
C HIS A 163 -14.33 7.80 8.25
N MET A 164 -14.35 6.58 7.74
CA MET A 164 -15.29 5.53 8.14
C MET A 164 -14.51 4.37 8.74
N ILE A 165 -15.09 3.69 9.71
CA ILE A 165 -14.51 2.49 10.30
C ILE A 165 -15.25 1.28 9.73
N THR A 166 -14.51 0.32 9.17
CA THR A 166 -15.07 -0.94 8.70
C THR A 166 -15.48 -1.83 9.87
N LYS A 167 -16.25 -2.89 9.60
CA LYS A 167 -16.59 -3.90 10.61
C LYS A 167 -15.35 -4.53 11.26
N GLN A 168 -14.23 -4.57 10.53
CA GLN A 168 -12.94 -5.09 11.00
C GLN A 168 -12.09 -4.02 11.72
N HIS A 169 -12.68 -2.88 12.11
CA HIS A 169 -12.02 -1.78 12.80
C HIS A 169 -10.89 -1.11 12.00
N HIS A 170 -10.93 -1.22 10.68
CA HIS A 170 -9.99 -0.52 9.80
C HIS A 170 -10.58 0.80 9.33
N MET A 171 -9.76 1.85 9.31
CA MET A 171 -10.19 3.14 8.81
C MET A 171 -10.14 3.17 7.28
N VAL A 172 -11.20 3.66 6.65
CA VAL A 172 -11.30 3.91 5.22
C VAL A 172 -11.59 5.39 5.01
N THR A 173 -10.87 6.00 4.08
CA THR A 173 -11.03 7.41 3.71
C THR A 173 -11.92 7.54 2.47
N SER A 174 -12.74 8.58 2.42
CA SER A 174 -13.49 8.96 1.23
C SER A 174 -13.60 10.47 1.09
N TYR A 175 -13.86 10.94 -0.12
CA TYR A 175 -13.89 12.36 -0.49
C TYR A 175 -15.22 12.74 -1.12
N GLN A 176 -15.64 13.99 -0.93
CA GLN A 176 -16.84 14.57 -1.53
C GLN A 176 -16.60 16.04 -1.84
N LEU A 177 -17.25 16.53 -2.88
CA LEU A 177 -17.23 17.95 -3.23
C LEU A 177 -18.03 18.78 -2.22
N THR A 178 -17.51 19.94 -1.81
CA THR A 178 -18.29 20.92 -1.02
C THR A 178 -19.15 21.80 -1.92
N ASP A 179 -20.04 22.62 -1.34
CA ASP A 179 -20.78 23.62 -2.13
C ASP A 179 -19.86 24.63 -2.84
N LYS A 180 -18.74 25.00 -2.19
CA LYS A 180 -17.70 25.83 -2.82
C LYS A 180 -17.05 25.09 -3.99
N GLY A 181 -16.78 23.79 -3.83
CA GLY A 181 -16.29 22.93 -4.90
C GLY A 181 -17.28 22.80 -6.08
N LYS A 182 -18.59 22.68 -5.82
CA LYS A 182 -19.63 22.64 -6.87
C LYS A 182 -19.58 23.89 -7.75
N ASN A 183 -19.48 25.06 -7.12
CA ASN A 183 -19.35 26.33 -7.84
C ASN A 183 -18.03 26.46 -8.60
N TYR A 184 -16.95 25.88 -8.09
CA TYR A 184 -15.67 25.87 -8.80
C TYR A 184 -15.72 25.00 -10.07
N VAL A 185 -16.33 23.81 -9.98
CA VAL A 185 -16.40 22.85 -11.09
C VAL A 185 -17.15 23.41 -12.31
N SER A 186 -18.12 24.31 -12.11
CA SER A 186 -18.81 24.97 -13.23
C SER A 186 -17.92 25.93 -14.03
N GLY A 187 -16.81 26.39 -13.45
CA GLY A 187 -15.83 27.26 -14.09
C GLY A 187 -14.64 26.54 -14.73
N ILE A 188 -14.56 25.21 -14.64
CA ILE A 188 -13.46 24.44 -15.24
C ILE A 188 -13.53 24.52 -16.77
N SER A 189 -12.37 24.61 -17.42
CA SER A 189 -12.26 24.68 -18.88
C SER A 189 -12.92 23.45 -19.53
N SER A 190 -13.55 23.66 -20.69
CA SER A 190 -14.16 22.54 -21.43
C SER A 190 -13.12 21.48 -21.85
N GLU A 191 -11.88 21.88 -22.07
CA GLU A 191 -10.76 20.98 -22.40
C GLU A 191 -10.41 20.04 -21.25
N ASP A 192 -10.29 20.58 -20.03
CA ASP A 192 -10.01 19.79 -18.83
C ASP A 192 -11.19 18.85 -18.51
N MET A 193 -12.43 19.36 -18.59
CA MET A 193 -13.63 18.56 -18.36
C MET A 193 -13.76 17.41 -19.36
N GLU A 194 -13.45 17.63 -20.64
CA GLU A 194 -13.49 16.57 -21.65
C GLU A 194 -12.38 15.53 -21.42
N SER A 195 -11.20 15.96 -20.98
CA SER A 195 -10.12 15.05 -20.59
C SER A 195 -10.51 14.17 -19.40
N VAL A 196 -11.16 14.74 -18.39
CA VAL A 196 -11.69 13.98 -17.25
C VAL A 196 -12.82 13.05 -17.67
N ARG A 197 -13.71 13.48 -18.57
CA ARG A 197 -14.79 12.62 -19.11
C ARG A 197 -14.25 11.37 -19.79
N ARG A 198 -13.18 11.49 -20.58
CA ARG A 198 -12.49 10.36 -21.20
C ARG A 198 -11.92 9.36 -20.20
N LEU A 199 -11.61 9.80 -18.98
CA LEU A 199 -11.10 8.96 -17.90
C LEU A 199 -12.23 8.26 -17.12
N VAL A 200 -13.30 8.98 -16.78
CA VAL A 200 -14.32 8.48 -15.84
C VAL A 200 -15.49 7.76 -16.52
N PHE A 201 -15.65 7.89 -17.84
CA PHE A 201 -16.64 7.14 -18.62
C PHE A 201 -15.98 6.01 -19.40
N GLY A 202 -16.70 4.90 -19.60
CA GLY A 202 -16.20 3.77 -20.38
C GLY A 202 -15.86 4.16 -21.83
N PRO A 203 -14.95 3.43 -22.51
CA PRO A 203 -14.73 3.65 -23.94
C PRO A 203 -15.97 3.29 -24.75
N ASP A 204 -16.13 3.84 -25.95
CA ASP A 204 -17.23 3.46 -26.84
C ASP A 204 -17.26 1.95 -27.07
N PRO A 205 -18.44 1.29 -27.01
CA PRO A 205 -19.80 1.85 -26.95
C PRO A 205 -20.34 2.18 -25.54
N TYR A 206 -19.51 2.12 -24.50
CA TYR A 206 -19.90 2.24 -23.08
C TYR A 206 -19.84 3.67 -22.51
N GLY A 207 -19.54 4.68 -23.31
CA GLY A 207 -19.23 6.06 -22.88
C GLY A 207 -20.34 6.88 -22.23
N ARG A 208 -21.50 6.26 -21.95
CA ARG A 208 -22.58 6.89 -21.19
C ARG A 208 -22.57 6.52 -19.71
N GLU A 209 -21.80 5.49 -19.33
CA GLU A 209 -21.77 4.99 -17.96
C GLU A 209 -20.43 5.30 -17.29
N LEU A 210 -20.52 5.70 -16.02
CA LEU A 210 -19.35 5.92 -15.19
C LEU A 210 -18.65 4.59 -14.91
N ILE A 211 -17.32 4.65 -14.92
CA ILE A 211 -16.46 3.54 -14.53
C ILE A 211 -16.53 3.38 -13.01
N ASP A 212 -16.77 2.15 -12.56
CA ASP A 212 -16.64 1.76 -11.16
C ASP A 212 -15.33 1.00 -10.93
N ILE A 213 -14.72 1.19 -9.77
CA ILE A 213 -13.45 0.57 -9.41
C ILE A 213 -13.69 -0.54 -8.38
N PHE A 214 -13.30 -1.76 -8.76
CA PHE A 214 -13.44 -2.94 -7.93
C PHE A 214 -12.09 -3.61 -7.70
N PHE A 215 -11.87 -4.14 -6.50
CA PHE A 215 -10.70 -4.94 -6.16
C PHE A 215 -11.16 -6.36 -5.84
N ASP A 216 -10.57 -7.37 -6.46
CA ASP A 216 -11.01 -8.78 -6.33
C ASP A 216 -10.19 -9.59 -5.30
N GLY A 217 -9.27 -8.93 -4.60
CA GLY A 217 -8.32 -9.56 -3.69
C GLY A 217 -6.91 -9.69 -4.27
N SER A 218 -6.75 -9.55 -5.59
CA SER A 218 -5.46 -9.59 -6.29
C SER A 218 -5.22 -8.31 -7.09
N SER A 219 -6.18 -7.93 -7.94
CA SER A 219 -6.02 -6.84 -8.92
C SER A 219 -7.19 -5.85 -8.86
N PHE A 220 -6.94 -4.63 -9.34
CA PHE A 220 -7.99 -3.62 -9.52
C PHE A 220 -8.58 -3.69 -10.92
N PHE A 221 -9.89 -3.51 -11.02
CA PHE A 221 -10.63 -3.54 -12.27
C PHE A 221 -11.47 -2.27 -12.43
N LEU A 222 -11.41 -1.72 -13.64
CA LEU A 222 -12.31 -0.69 -14.13
C LEU A 222 -13.48 -1.41 -14.79
N THR A 223 -14.69 -1.18 -14.28
CA THR A 223 -15.88 -1.84 -14.80
C THR A 223 -16.95 -0.83 -15.17
N THR A 224 -17.72 -1.09 -16.22
CA THR A 224 -19.00 -0.40 -16.41
C THR A 224 -20.15 -1.38 -16.23
N PRO A 225 -21.29 -0.89 -15.79
CA PRO A 225 -22.47 -1.72 -15.68
C PRO A 225 -23.01 -2.34 -16.97
N ALA A 226 -22.67 -1.78 -18.14
CA ALA A 226 -22.93 -2.29 -19.47
C ALA A 226 -21.96 -3.41 -19.91
N GLY A 227 -21.01 -3.78 -19.04
CA GLY A 227 -20.16 -4.97 -19.21
C GLY A 227 -18.72 -4.67 -19.61
N TYR A 228 -18.30 -3.40 -19.70
CA TYR A 228 -16.88 -3.09 -19.82
C TYR A 228 -16.14 -3.62 -18.60
N LYS A 229 -14.99 -4.26 -18.81
CA LYS A 229 -14.08 -4.69 -17.76
C LYS A 229 -12.65 -4.58 -18.27
N LYS A 230 -11.82 -3.81 -17.58
CA LYS A 230 -10.39 -3.67 -17.82
C LYS A 230 -9.65 -3.88 -16.49
N GLU A 231 -8.60 -4.68 -16.51
CA GLU A 231 -7.66 -4.78 -15.39
C GLU A 231 -6.72 -3.57 -15.40
N SER A 232 -6.53 -2.95 -14.23
CA SER A 232 -5.61 -1.84 -14.05
C SER A 232 -4.22 -2.36 -13.72
N THR A 233 -3.21 -1.81 -14.38
CA THR A 233 -1.79 -2.07 -14.10
C THR A 233 -1.27 -1.28 -12.89
N VAL A 234 -2.15 -0.65 -12.10
CA VAL A 234 -1.77 0.15 -10.92
C VAL A 234 -0.96 -0.64 -9.89
N THR A 235 -1.10 -1.97 -9.85
CA THR A 235 -0.37 -2.85 -8.93
C THR A 235 0.92 -3.42 -9.52
N GLU A 236 1.18 -3.18 -10.80
CA GLU A 236 2.42 -3.59 -11.46
C GLU A 236 3.51 -2.56 -11.10
N ALA A 237 4.46 -2.96 -10.25
CA ALA A 237 5.59 -2.12 -9.92
C ALA A 237 6.55 -2.03 -11.12
N GLU A 238 7.03 -0.83 -11.40
CA GLU A 238 8.11 -0.64 -12.38
C GLU A 238 9.43 -1.10 -11.77
N ASP A 239 10.21 -1.84 -12.56
CA ASP A 239 11.54 -2.29 -12.24
C ASP A 239 12.57 -1.39 -12.92
N VAL A 240 13.49 -0.90 -12.10
CA VAL A 240 14.61 -0.08 -12.53
C VAL A 240 15.89 -0.87 -12.33
N SER A 241 16.79 -0.78 -13.29
CA SER A 241 18.09 -1.43 -13.17
C SER A 241 19.00 -0.62 -12.24
N TYR A 242 19.61 -1.27 -11.25
CA TYR A 242 20.53 -0.62 -10.31
C TYR A 242 21.59 -1.56 -9.79
N VAL A 243 22.68 -0.96 -9.31
CA VAL A 243 23.77 -1.66 -8.65
C VAL A 243 24.02 -1.02 -7.31
N THR A 244 24.03 -1.85 -6.27
CA THR A 244 24.28 -1.44 -4.90
C THR A 244 25.43 -2.20 -4.28
N SER A 245 26.13 -1.54 -3.36
CA SER A 245 27.12 -2.16 -2.48
C SER A 245 26.65 -2.09 -1.03
N PRO A 246 26.99 -3.07 -0.19
CA PRO A 246 26.62 -3.05 1.21
C PRO A 246 27.32 -1.90 1.93
N TYR A 247 26.56 -1.16 2.75
CA TYR A 247 27.09 -0.03 3.52
C TYR A 247 26.67 -0.12 4.98
N ILE A 248 27.65 -0.04 5.88
CA ILE A 248 27.44 0.12 7.32
C ILE A 248 28.39 1.22 7.79
N PRO A 249 27.91 2.25 8.51
CA PRO A 249 28.78 3.28 9.06
C PRO A 249 29.94 2.69 9.88
N VAL A 250 31.14 3.23 9.69
CA VAL A 250 32.35 2.73 10.36
C VAL A 250 32.23 2.77 11.89
N SER A 251 31.48 3.74 12.43
CA SER A 251 31.21 3.87 13.86
C SER A 251 30.40 2.70 14.46
N LEU A 252 29.72 1.91 13.64
CA LEU A 252 28.92 0.75 14.05
C LEU A 252 29.62 -0.59 13.80
N ARG A 253 30.83 -0.55 13.24
CA ARG A 253 31.62 -1.74 12.90
C ARG A 253 32.77 -1.96 13.86
N ALA A 254 33.25 -3.20 13.93
CA ALA A 254 34.49 -3.49 14.62
C ALA A 254 35.68 -2.89 13.85
N ALA A 255 36.66 -2.34 14.57
CA ALA A 255 37.91 -1.85 13.96
C ALA A 255 38.71 -2.95 13.24
N TRP A 256 38.48 -4.22 13.63
CA TRP A 256 39.10 -5.40 13.04
C TRP A 256 38.15 -6.15 12.07
N GLY A 257 36.94 -5.64 11.84
CA GLY A 257 35.98 -6.22 10.92
C GLY A 257 36.46 -6.16 9.46
N PRO A 258 36.07 -7.11 8.60
CA PRO A 258 36.47 -7.13 7.20
C PRO A 258 36.01 -5.87 6.46
N GLU A 259 36.72 -5.45 5.42
CA GLU A 259 36.23 -4.38 4.54
C GLU A 259 34.91 -4.80 3.86
N LEU A 260 34.02 -3.84 3.67
CA LEU A 260 32.79 -4.08 2.91
C LEU A 260 33.15 -4.26 1.43
N PRO A 261 32.63 -5.30 0.76
CA PRO A 261 32.81 -5.43 -0.68
C PRO A 261 32.14 -4.26 -1.41
N SER A 262 32.60 -4.00 -2.63
CA SER A 262 32.03 -2.97 -3.49
C SER A 262 31.78 -3.52 -4.88
N ASN A 263 30.59 -3.24 -5.40
CA ASN A 263 30.13 -3.57 -6.74
C ASN A 263 30.41 -2.44 -7.74
N LYS A 264 31.35 -1.53 -7.45
CA LYS A 264 31.70 -0.41 -8.35
C LYS A 264 32.07 -0.86 -9.77
N GLU A 265 32.76 -1.99 -9.91
CA GLU A 265 33.15 -2.54 -11.22
C GLU A 265 31.95 -3.04 -12.02
N ARG A 266 30.84 -3.35 -11.33
CA ARG A 266 29.58 -3.82 -11.90
C ARG A 266 28.61 -2.69 -12.23
N ALA A 267 28.91 -1.44 -11.84
CA ALA A 267 28.03 -0.29 -12.04
C ALA A 267 27.59 -0.10 -13.51
N ALA A 268 28.45 -0.49 -14.46
CA ALA A 268 28.12 -0.42 -15.88
C ALA A 268 26.97 -1.38 -16.28
N GLU A 269 26.73 -2.45 -15.54
CA GLU A 269 25.68 -3.44 -15.84
C GLU A 269 24.27 -2.82 -15.82
N SER A 270 23.99 -1.87 -14.92
CA SER A 270 22.69 -1.18 -14.88
C SER A 270 22.53 -0.13 -15.98
N SER A 271 23.63 0.41 -16.52
CA SER A 271 23.59 1.44 -17.58
C SER A 271 23.18 0.90 -18.95
N THR A 272 23.41 -0.39 -19.19
CA THR A 272 23.09 -1.08 -20.45
C THR A 272 21.75 -1.80 -20.42
N ALA A 273 21.14 -1.86 -19.23
CA ALA A 273 19.93 -2.61 -18.98
C ALA A 273 18.70 -1.78 -19.40
N ALA A 274 17.63 -2.48 -19.79
CA ALA A 274 16.36 -1.85 -20.06
C ALA A 274 15.75 -1.33 -18.74
N SER A 275 14.80 -0.41 -18.85
CA SER A 275 13.87 -0.06 -17.78
C SER A 275 12.46 -0.26 -18.32
N ASN A 276 11.56 -0.86 -17.54
CA ASN A 276 10.15 -0.96 -17.89
C ASN A 276 9.34 0.30 -17.47
N LYS A 277 10.05 1.39 -17.13
CA LYS A 277 9.47 2.66 -16.69
C LYS A 277 8.45 3.17 -17.73
N GLN A 278 7.20 3.34 -17.31
CA GLN A 278 6.10 3.76 -18.16
C GLN A 278 5.91 5.29 -18.14
N SER A 279 6.39 5.99 -17.09
CA SER A 279 6.30 7.45 -17.01
C SER A 279 7.44 8.16 -17.75
N ALA A 280 7.09 9.12 -18.61
CA ALA A 280 8.05 10.03 -19.21
C ALA A 280 8.57 10.98 -18.13
N THR A 281 9.73 10.65 -17.55
CA THR A 281 10.35 11.48 -16.52
C THR A 281 10.82 12.78 -17.15
N VAL A 282 10.43 13.92 -16.56
CA VAL A 282 10.79 15.25 -17.08
C VAL A 282 12.14 15.73 -16.53
N GLU A 283 12.55 15.22 -15.37
CA GLU A 283 13.73 15.72 -14.64
C GLU A 283 14.71 14.61 -14.25
N GLU A 284 15.99 14.81 -14.56
CA GLU A 284 17.08 13.91 -14.17
C GLU A 284 17.93 14.56 -13.07
N LEU A 285 18.08 13.87 -11.94
CA LEU A 285 18.93 14.29 -10.83
C LEU A 285 20.24 13.49 -10.83
N TYR A 286 21.36 14.20 -11.03
CA TYR A 286 22.69 13.61 -10.99
C TYR A 286 23.26 13.71 -9.58
N LEU A 287 23.36 12.56 -8.91
CA LEU A 287 23.91 12.46 -7.56
C LEU A 287 25.20 11.63 -7.59
N SER A 288 26.20 12.05 -6.81
CA SER A 288 27.47 11.34 -6.69
C SER A 288 27.66 10.79 -5.28
N SER A 289 28.15 9.55 -5.15
CA SER A 289 28.45 8.91 -3.86
C SER A 289 27.23 8.80 -2.93
N VAL A 290 26.08 8.40 -3.48
CA VAL A 290 24.83 8.25 -2.71
C VAL A 290 24.92 7.06 -1.77
N ARG A 291 24.57 7.28 -0.51
CA ARG A 291 24.45 6.25 0.52
C ARG A 291 23.08 6.38 1.14
N VAL A 292 22.33 5.30 1.13
CA VAL A 292 20.99 5.21 1.71
C VAL A 292 21.09 4.44 3.00
N LEU A 293 20.52 4.98 4.07
CA LEU A 293 20.39 4.34 5.36
C LEU A 293 18.91 4.34 5.73
N SER A 294 18.37 3.16 6.01
CA SER A 294 17.04 3.02 6.60
C SER A 294 17.21 2.45 8.00
N SER A 295 16.54 3.05 8.98
CA SER A 295 16.60 2.60 10.36
C SER A 295 15.22 2.37 10.93
N GLU A 296 15.06 1.25 11.60
CA GLU A 296 13.88 0.93 12.39
C GLU A 296 14.28 0.64 13.83
N TYR A 297 13.35 0.85 14.76
CA TYR A 297 13.54 0.48 16.15
C TYR A 297 12.81 -0.83 16.44
N VAL A 298 13.57 -1.87 16.74
CA VAL A 298 13.07 -3.21 17.06
C VAL A 298 13.43 -3.53 18.51
N PRO A 299 12.47 -3.59 19.44
CA PRO A 299 12.77 -3.93 20.83
C PRO A 299 13.40 -5.32 20.94
N LEU A 300 14.66 -5.37 21.37
CA LEU A 300 15.40 -6.62 21.55
C LEU A 300 16.00 -6.70 22.94
N ASN A 301 16.18 -7.92 23.41
CA ASN A 301 16.98 -8.22 24.61
C ASN A 301 18.23 -9.02 24.21
N ALA A 302 19.17 -9.14 25.15
CA ALA A 302 20.43 -9.88 24.93
C ALA A 302 20.19 -11.32 24.46
N SER A 303 19.17 -12.00 25.00
CA SER A 303 18.85 -13.38 24.63
C SER A 303 18.36 -13.49 23.19
N SER A 304 17.49 -12.58 22.75
CA SER A 304 17.01 -12.52 21.36
C SER A 304 18.16 -12.26 20.39
N LEU A 305 19.08 -11.34 20.73
CA LEU A 305 20.27 -11.07 19.93
C LEU A 305 21.20 -12.27 19.86
N SER A 306 21.48 -12.93 20.99
CA SER A 306 22.31 -14.14 21.04
C SER A 306 21.72 -15.29 20.21
N SER A 307 20.40 -15.45 20.24
CA SER A 307 19.70 -16.43 19.40
C SER A 307 19.85 -16.12 17.91
N LEU A 308 19.75 -14.83 17.51
CA LEU A 308 19.99 -14.42 16.13
C LEU A 308 21.44 -14.67 15.70
N ILE A 309 22.42 -14.32 16.53
CA ILE A 309 23.85 -14.59 16.28
C ILE A 309 24.08 -16.10 16.06
N THR A 310 23.42 -16.94 16.86
CA THR A 310 23.46 -18.40 16.71
C THR A 310 22.79 -18.88 15.43
N LEU A 311 21.63 -18.31 15.07
CA LEU A 311 20.89 -18.63 13.86
C LEU A 311 21.72 -18.34 12.59
N PHE A 312 22.45 -17.23 12.57
CA PHE A 312 23.39 -16.90 11.50
C PHE A 312 24.68 -17.74 11.54
N GLY A 313 24.81 -18.66 12.50
CA GLY A 313 25.93 -19.57 12.65
C GLY A 313 27.25 -18.87 12.96
N ALA A 314 27.21 -17.69 13.58
CA ALA A 314 28.40 -16.91 13.89
C ALA A 314 29.33 -17.64 14.88
N HIS A 315 28.78 -18.50 15.75
CA HIS A 315 29.56 -19.34 16.65
C HIS A 315 30.15 -20.54 15.88
N GLY A 316 31.43 -20.45 15.49
CA GLY A 316 32.22 -21.62 15.09
C GLY A 316 32.93 -21.55 13.73
N SER A 317 32.76 -20.49 12.92
CA SER A 317 33.53 -20.33 11.67
C SER A 317 33.58 -18.88 11.19
N ARG A 318 34.74 -18.46 10.65
CA ARG A 318 34.99 -17.08 10.14
C ARG A 318 34.27 -16.74 8.82
N LYS A 319 33.48 -17.65 8.26
CA LYS A 319 32.76 -17.50 6.99
C LYS A 319 31.43 -18.27 7.03
N VAL A 320 30.56 -17.93 7.98
CA VAL A 320 29.22 -18.51 8.00
C VAL A 320 28.27 -17.50 7.42
N GLY A 321 27.66 -17.89 6.30
CA GLY A 321 26.49 -17.23 5.76
C GLY A 321 25.28 -18.13 5.95
N ALA A 322 24.13 -17.54 6.23
CA ALA A 322 22.85 -18.23 6.25
C ALA A 322 22.04 -17.76 5.04
N SER A 323 21.45 -18.70 4.30
CA SER A 323 20.40 -18.36 3.35
C SER A 323 19.09 -18.26 4.12
N LEU A 324 18.43 -17.11 3.99
CA LEU A 324 17.11 -16.86 4.56
C LEU A 324 16.08 -17.05 3.45
N ALA A 325 15.08 -17.91 3.73
CA ALA A 325 13.91 -18.07 2.88
C ALA A 325 12.73 -17.31 3.51
N GLY A 326 12.01 -16.52 2.73
CA GLY A 326 10.81 -15.78 3.18
C GLY A 326 9.55 -16.64 3.34
N GLY A 327 9.66 -17.97 3.39
CA GLY A 327 8.52 -18.90 3.43
C GLY A 327 8.34 -19.56 4.80
N ILE A 328 7.10 -19.59 5.30
CA ILE A 328 6.71 -20.41 6.45
C ILE A 328 6.60 -21.86 5.95
N GLN A 329 7.47 -22.74 6.44
CA GLN A 329 7.28 -24.18 6.25
C GLN A 329 6.14 -24.66 7.15
N THR A 330 5.13 -25.29 6.56
CA THR A 330 4.09 -25.99 7.32
C THR A 330 4.62 -27.33 7.81
N ASP A 331 4.17 -27.76 8.99
CA ASP A 331 4.65 -28.99 9.66
C ASP A 331 4.53 -30.26 8.79
N GLU A 332 3.61 -30.28 7.82
CA GLU A 332 3.36 -31.40 6.90
C GLU A 332 4.57 -31.72 5.99
N VAL A 333 5.50 -30.78 5.78
CA VAL A 333 6.66 -30.94 4.88
C VAL A 333 7.91 -31.45 5.61
N LEU A 334 7.94 -31.42 6.95
CA LEU A 334 9.13 -31.73 7.77
C LEU A 334 9.54 -33.21 7.79
N SER A 335 8.69 -34.11 7.30
CA SER A 335 8.98 -35.55 7.20
C SER A 335 9.64 -35.96 5.88
N SER A 336 9.79 -35.03 4.93
CA SER A 336 10.39 -35.28 3.62
C SER A 336 11.91 -35.11 3.64
N SER A 337 12.64 -35.89 2.82
CA SER A 337 14.10 -35.83 2.73
C SER A 337 14.63 -34.65 1.91
N SER A 338 13.75 -33.92 1.22
CA SER A 338 14.10 -32.83 0.33
C SER A 338 13.14 -31.66 0.51
N VAL A 339 13.70 -30.44 0.57
CA VAL A 339 12.94 -29.19 0.67
C VAL A 339 13.03 -28.45 -0.66
N SER A 340 11.87 -28.11 -1.23
CA SER A 340 11.77 -27.23 -2.39
C SER A 340 11.51 -25.80 -1.91
N LEU A 341 12.38 -24.87 -2.26
CA LEU A 341 12.23 -23.45 -1.96
C LEU A 341 12.02 -22.65 -3.25
N PRO A 342 11.22 -21.57 -3.24
CA PRO A 342 11.17 -20.63 -4.35
C PRO A 342 12.56 -20.05 -4.66
N ALA A 343 12.79 -19.68 -5.93
CA ALA A 343 13.90 -18.81 -6.28
C ALA A 343 13.75 -17.45 -5.58
N GLY A 344 14.83 -16.68 -5.42
CA GLY A 344 14.76 -15.43 -4.65
C GLY A 344 15.35 -15.47 -3.25
N LEU A 345 16.20 -16.45 -2.92
CA LEU A 345 16.76 -16.55 -1.57
C LEU A 345 17.70 -15.39 -1.27
N THR A 346 17.47 -14.75 -0.13
CA THR A 346 18.37 -13.75 0.43
C THR A 346 19.49 -14.45 1.17
N ARG A 347 20.75 -14.13 0.84
CA ARG A 347 21.92 -14.67 1.54
C ARG A 347 22.49 -13.61 2.48
N ALA A 348 22.62 -13.96 3.75
CA ALA A 348 23.25 -13.10 4.74
C ALA A 348 24.59 -13.68 5.18
N PHE A 349 25.62 -12.86 5.27
CA PHE A 349 26.97 -13.19 5.70
C PHE A 349 27.34 -12.36 6.92
N VAL A 350 27.82 -13.01 7.98
CA VAL A 350 28.27 -12.29 9.16
C VAL A 350 29.58 -11.57 8.86
N LEU A 351 29.60 -10.25 9.03
CA LEU A 351 30.79 -9.41 8.86
C LEU A 351 31.59 -9.36 10.17
N ASP A 352 30.93 -8.92 11.24
CA ASP A 352 31.45 -8.92 12.60
C ASP A 352 30.29 -8.90 13.60
N TYR A 353 30.57 -9.22 14.86
CA TYR A 353 29.56 -9.24 15.92
C TYR A 353 30.20 -9.09 17.31
N ASN A 354 29.35 -8.75 18.28
CA ASN A 354 29.63 -8.80 19.70
C ASN A 354 28.41 -9.40 20.41
N GLU A 355 28.59 -10.55 21.04
CA GLU A 355 27.50 -11.37 21.63
C GLU A 355 26.53 -10.60 22.54
N GLY A 356 26.99 -9.53 23.20
CA GLY A 356 26.16 -8.72 24.09
C GLY A 356 25.76 -7.35 23.54
N LYS A 357 26.13 -7.00 22.29
CA LYS A 357 25.96 -5.63 21.79
C LYS A 357 25.37 -5.53 20.40
N TYR A 358 25.90 -6.27 19.42
CA TYR A 358 25.47 -6.12 18.03
C TYR A 358 25.85 -7.31 17.14
N ILE A 359 25.25 -7.36 15.96
CA ILE A 359 25.68 -8.15 14.81
C ILE A 359 25.64 -7.29 13.54
N ASN A 360 26.66 -7.40 12.71
CA ASN A 360 26.73 -6.79 11.38
C ASN A 360 26.72 -7.87 10.31
N LEU A 361 25.87 -7.68 9.31
CA LEU A 361 25.69 -8.60 8.19
C LEU A 361 25.91 -7.89 6.86
N LYS A 362 26.42 -8.62 5.87
CA LYS A 362 26.26 -8.33 4.45
C LYS A 362 25.12 -9.18 3.95
N THR A 363 24.25 -8.62 3.14
CA THR A 363 23.14 -9.34 2.53
C THR A 363 23.19 -9.22 1.02
N GLU A 364 22.90 -10.32 0.33
CA GLU A 364 22.78 -10.43 -1.14
C GLU A 364 21.37 -10.92 -1.47
N ILE A 365 20.64 -10.20 -2.32
CA ILE A 365 19.32 -10.63 -2.80
C ILE A 365 19.50 -11.29 -4.16
N HIS A 366 18.89 -12.46 -4.34
CA HIS A 366 18.91 -13.21 -5.61
C HIS A 366 17.50 -13.38 -6.17
N PHE A 367 16.74 -12.29 -6.21
CA PHE A 367 15.42 -12.29 -6.82
C PHE A 367 15.55 -12.45 -8.35
N PRO A 368 14.70 -13.27 -8.99
CA PRO A 368 14.68 -13.35 -10.44
C PRO A 368 14.06 -12.08 -11.03
N GLU A 369 14.83 -11.41 -11.89
CA GLU A 369 14.41 -10.18 -12.57
C GLU A 369 13.81 -10.48 -13.96
N ASP A 370 12.99 -9.53 -14.44
CA ASP A 370 12.45 -9.56 -15.80
C ASP A 370 13.57 -9.43 -16.87
N GLU A 371 13.26 -9.89 -18.09
CA GLU A 371 14.22 -9.86 -19.19
C GLU A 371 14.69 -8.42 -19.49
N GLY A 372 16.00 -8.20 -19.40
CA GLY A 372 16.62 -6.91 -19.64
C GLY A 372 16.76 -6.01 -18.42
N ILE A 373 16.19 -6.38 -17.26
CA ILE A 373 16.40 -5.69 -15.99
C ILE A 373 17.64 -6.27 -15.29
N VAL A 374 18.49 -5.40 -14.75
CA VAL A 374 19.66 -5.78 -13.95
C VAL A 374 19.58 -5.14 -12.57
N GLN A 375 19.31 -5.95 -11.56
CA GLN A 375 19.36 -5.54 -10.15
C GLN A 375 20.49 -6.29 -9.44
N VAL A 376 21.54 -5.55 -9.04
CA VAL A 376 22.60 -6.07 -8.19
C VAL A 376 22.38 -5.53 -6.78
N GLU A 377 21.74 -6.36 -5.98
CA GLU A 377 21.22 -5.99 -4.68
C GLU A 377 22.07 -6.51 -3.53
N GLU A 378 22.91 -5.63 -2.99
CA GLU A 378 23.67 -5.92 -1.79
C GLU A 378 23.55 -4.77 -0.78
N PHE A 379 23.19 -5.11 0.46
CA PHE A 379 23.05 -4.15 1.54
C PHE A 379 23.71 -4.65 2.83
N GLY A 380 24.15 -3.71 3.66
CA GLY A 380 24.65 -3.97 5.00
C GLY A 380 23.50 -3.91 6.00
N MET A 381 23.57 -4.73 7.04
CA MET A 381 22.63 -4.71 8.15
C MET A 381 23.39 -4.60 9.47
N HIS A 382 22.96 -3.70 10.34
CA HIS A 382 23.41 -3.61 11.72
C HIS A 382 22.20 -3.83 12.63
N LEU A 383 22.35 -4.72 13.59
CA LEU A 383 21.36 -4.92 14.63
C LEU A 383 22.06 -4.86 15.98
N SER A 384 21.56 -4.00 16.87
CA SER A 384 22.13 -3.81 18.20
C SER A 384 21.13 -4.07 19.33
N ILE A 385 21.67 -4.31 20.53
CA ILE A 385 20.90 -4.62 21.74
C ILE A 385 20.03 -3.47 22.23
N ASP A 386 20.38 -2.23 21.87
CA ASP A 386 19.55 -1.04 22.13
C ASP A 386 18.35 -0.94 21.18
N GLY A 387 18.19 -1.91 20.27
CA GLY A 387 17.05 -2.02 19.36
C GLY A 387 17.21 -1.26 18.05
N LEU A 388 18.37 -0.64 17.79
CA LEU A 388 18.63 -0.06 16.49
C LEU A 388 18.81 -1.18 15.44
N PHE A 389 17.92 -1.20 14.47
CA PHE A 389 18.04 -1.98 13.26
C PHE A 389 18.30 -1.03 12.09
N LEU A 390 19.47 -1.14 11.48
CA LEU A 390 19.90 -0.27 10.38
C LEU A 390 20.18 -1.14 9.15
N THR A 391 19.58 -0.78 8.03
CA THR A 391 19.97 -1.28 6.71
C THR A 391 20.66 -0.16 5.93
N GLY A 392 21.70 -0.49 5.19
CA GLY A 392 22.48 0.51 4.47
C GLY A 392 23.03 0.01 3.15
N MET A 393 22.95 0.86 2.14
CA MET A 393 23.45 0.57 0.81
C MET A 393 24.13 1.81 0.22
N LYS A 394 25.11 1.57 -0.65
CA LYS A 394 25.71 2.59 -1.50
C LYS A 394 25.24 2.33 -2.92
N ILE A 395 24.70 3.35 -3.58
CA ILE A 395 24.37 3.29 -5.00
C ILE A 395 25.67 3.50 -5.79
N GLU A 396 25.95 2.62 -6.74
CA GLU A 396 27.20 2.65 -7.54
C GLU A 396 27.13 3.50 -8.80
#